data_AF-A0A3S3J5S9-F1
#
_entry.id   AF-A0A3S3J5S9-F1
#
_cell.length_a   1.000
_cell.length_b   1.000
_cell.length_c   1.000
_cell.angle_alpha   90.00
_cell.angle_beta   90.00
_cell.angle_gamma   90.00
#
_symmetry.space_group_name_H-M   'P 1'
#
loop_
_entity.id
_entity.type
_entity.pdbx_description
1 polymer ?
#
loop_
_entity_poly.entity_id
_entity_poly.type
_entity_poly.pdbx_seq_one_letter_code
_entity_poly.pdbx_strand_id
1 'polypeptide(L)'
;MDGKVLARIGAIVFVAVAITATAIEMNRKEEPAENGSSGRPTAAPADPLRDELLRCQALGEAGPHDPDCRRAWAENRQRFLAPGARPTERLPDPPQAPRVLEPSQPAAGR
;
A
#
# COMPACT_ATOMS: atom_id res chain seq x y z
N MET A 1 -35.94 9.93 21.80
CA MET A 1 -34.84 10.24 20.87
C MET A 1 -35.27 11.43 20.04
N ASP A 2 -34.50 12.51 20.03
CA ASP A 2 -34.83 13.72 19.28
C ASP A 2 -34.89 13.44 17.77
N GLY A 3 -36.10 13.33 17.21
CA GLY A 3 -36.30 13.09 15.78
C GLY A 3 -35.60 14.12 14.89
N LYS A 4 -35.35 15.32 15.41
CA LYS A 4 -34.56 16.36 14.75
C LYS A 4 -33.07 16.02 14.64
N VAL A 5 -32.52 15.33 15.63
CA VAL A 5 -31.13 14.84 15.61
C VAL A 5 -31.02 13.69 14.62
N LEU A 6 -31.99 12.77 14.62
CA LEU A 6 -32.04 11.66 13.65
C LEU A 6 -32.16 12.15 12.20
N ALA A 7 -33.01 13.14 11.94
CA ALA A 7 -33.14 13.75 10.62
C ALA A 7 -31.85 14.44 10.15
N ARG A 8 -31.15 15.14 11.07
CA ARG A 8 -29.84 15.75 10.76
C ARG A 8 -28.78 14.70 10.45
N ILE A 9 -28.71 13.63 11.23
CA ILE A 9 -27.76 12.55 10.98
C ILE A 9 -28.04 11.91 9.60
N GLY A 10 -29.29 11.61 9.30
CA GLY A 10 -29.68 11.06 7.99
C GLY A 10 -29.28 11.98 6.82
N ALA A 11 -29.54 13.29 6.95
CA ALA A 11 -29.14 14.27 5.94
C ALA A 11 -27.62 14.34 5.75
N ILE A 12 -26.85 14.35 6.84
CA ILE A 12 -25.38 14.39 6.78
C ILE A 12 -24.83 13.14 6.10
N VAL A 13 -25.32 11.95 6.46
CA VAL A 13 -24.90 10.68 5.85
C VAL A 13 -25.22 10.68 4.35
N PHE A 14 -26.42 11.12 3.96
CA PHE A 14 -26.81 11.19 2.55
C PHE A 14 -25.92 12.13 1.75
N VAL A 15 -25.63 13.32 2.28
CA VAL A 15 -24.72 14.29 1.64
C VAL A 15 -23.31 13.72 1.52
N ALA A 16 -22.80 13.08 2.56
CA ALA A 16 -21.47 12.44 2.51
C ALA A 16 -21.40 11.37 1.42
N VAL A 17 -22.40 10.47 1.34
CA VAL A 17 -22.49 9.43 0.30
C VAL A 17 -22.57 10.05 -1.10
N ALA A 18 -23.37 11.09 -1.29
CA ALA A 18 -23.51 11.78 -2.57
C ALA A 18 -22.18 12.42 -3.02
N ILE A 19 -21.43 13.05 -2.11
CA ILE A 19 -20.11 13.63 -2.40
C ILE A 19 -19.12 12.53 -2.80
N THR A 20 -19.05 11.44 -2.04
CA THR A 20 -18.16 10.31 -2.35
C THR A 20 -18.49 9.69 -3.70
N ALA A 21 -19.77 9.47 -4.02
CA ALA A 21 -20.19 8.95 -5.32
C ALA A 21 -19.77 9.86 -6.48
N THR A 22 -19.97 11.18 -6.32
CA THR A 22 -19.58 12.17 -7.33
C THR A 22 -18.05 12.21 -7.51
N ALA A 23 -17.30 12.15 -6.42
CA ALA A 23 -15.83 12.12 -6.48
C ALA A 23 -15.30 10.89 -7.21
N ILE A 24 -15.90 9.72 -6.99
CA ILE A 24 -15.55 8.49 -7.72
C ILE A 24 -15.86 8.64 -9.21
N GLU A 25 -17.02 9.20 -9.56
CA GLU A 25 -17.41 9.37 -10.97
C GLU A 25 -16.51 10.37 -11.71
N MET A 26 -16.10 11.45 -11.04
CA MET A 26 -15.12 12.41 -11.56
C MET A 26 -13.74 11.77 -11.75
N ASN A 27 -13.21 11.13 -10.71
CA ASN A 27 -11.92 10.43 -10.78
C ASN A 27 -11.93 9.39 -11.92
N ARG A 28 -13.03 8.64 -12.08
CA ARG A 28 -13.15 7.60 -13.12
C ARG A 28 -13.25 8.16 -14.55
N LYS A 29 -13.66 9.42 -14.73
CA LYS A 29 -13.61 10.14 -16.01
C LYS A 29 -12.21 10.71 -16.30
N GLU A 30 -11.49 11.10 -15.25
CA GLU A 30 -10.12 11.62 -15.32
C GLU A 30 -9.08 10.50 -15.47
N GLU A 31 -9.44 9.26 -15.14
CA GLU A 31 -8.61 8.06 -15.26
C GLU A 31 -9.06 7.19 -16.47
N PRO A 32 -8.85 7.60 -17.73
CA PRO A 32 -8.84 6.62 -18.79
C PRO A 32 -7.65 5.68 -18.54
N ALA A 33 -7.95 4.46 -18.10
CA ALA A 33 -7.16 3.23 -18.29
C ALA A 33 -5.73 3.12 -17.72
N GLU A 34 -5.16 4.11 -17.03
CA GLU A 34 -3.73 4.04 -16.62
C GLU A 34 -3.46 3.62 -15.17
N ASN A 35 -4.47 3.31 -14.35
CA ASN A 35 -4.26 2.84 -12.97
C ASN A 35 -4.51 1.33 -12.74
N GLY A 36 -4.71 0.57 -13.82
CA GLY A 36 -4.92 -0.89 -13.76
C GLY A 36 -3.66 -1.75 -13.92
N SER A 37 -2.49 -1.16 -14.21
CA SER A 37 -1.28 -1.94 -14.50
C SER A 37 0.02 -1.25 -14.08
N SER A 38 0.04 -0.58 -12.92
CA SER A 38 1.32 -0.21 -12.30
C SER A 38 1.93 -1.46 -11.68
N GLY A 39 2.86 -2.06 -12.43
CA GLY A 39 3.57 -3.29 -12.08
C GLY A 39 3.02 -4.50 -12.82
N ARG A 40 3.15 -4.55 -14.16
CA ARG A 40 3.34 -5.83 -14.83
C ARG A 40 4.75 -6.28 -14.43
N PRO A 41 4.94 -7.23 -13.50
CA PRO A 41 6.25 -7.81 -13.34
C PRO A 41 6.51 -8.51 -14.66
N THR A 42 7.63 -8.16 -15.30
CA THR A 42 8.29 -8.93 -16.35
C THR A 42 7.92 -10.39 -16.20
N ALA A 43 7.28 -10.99 -17.22
CA ALA A 43 6.74 -12.35 -17.22
C ALA A 43 7.60 -13.28 -16.36
N ALA A 44 7.23 -13.39 -15.08
CA ALA A 44 7.88 -14.29 -14.16
C ALA A 44 7.55 -15.69 -14.69
N PRO A 45 8.46 -16.66 -14.53
CA PRO A 45 8.14 -18.05 -14.84
C PRO A 45 6.79 -18.37 -14.19
N ALA A 46 5.90 -19.05 -14.92
CA ALA A 46 4.55 -19.40 -14.45
C ALA A 46 4.64 -19.95 -13.02
N ASP A 47 4.40 -19.09 -12.03
CA ASP A 47 4.61 -19.43 -10.64
C ASP A 47 3.33 -20.14 -10.22
N PRO A 48 3.38 -21.46 -9.96
CA PRO A 48 2.18 -22.19 -9.55
C PRO A 48 1.58 -21.60 -8.27
N LEU A 49 2.39 -20.92 -7.44
CA LEU A 49 1.88 -20.20 -6.27
C LEU A 49 0.99 -19.01 -6.68
N ARG A 50 1.28 -18.34 -7.79
CA ARG A 50 0.47 -17.22 -8.28
C ARG A 50 -0.89 -17.69 -8.78
N ASP A 51 -0.92 -18.80 -9.51
CA ASP A 51 -2.17 -19.40 -9.99
C ASP A 51 -3.06 -19.85 -8.83
N GLU A 52 -2.46 -20.43 -7.80
CA GLU A 52 -3.15 -20.85 -6.58
C GLU A 52 -3.71 -19.65 -5.80
N LEU A 53 -2.96 -18.55 -5.70
CA LEU A 53 -3.45 -17.32 -5.07
C LEU A 53 -4.64 -16.71 -5.83
N LEU A 54 -4.62 -16.76 -7.17
CA LEU A 54 -5.73 -16.29 -8.01
C LEU A 54 -6.99 -17.16 -7.80
N ARG A 55 -6.82 -18.48 -7.77
CA ARG A 55 -7.91 -19.42 -7.43
C ARG A 55 -8.50 -19.09 -6.06
N CYS A 56 -7.65 -18.88 -5.06
CA CYS A 56 -8.09 -18.56 -3.70
C CYS A 56 -8.76 -17.18 -3.59
N GLN A 57 -8.36 -16.21 -4.41
CA GLN A 57 -9.01 -14.90 -4.46
C GLN A 57 -10.42 -14.99 -5.07
N ALA A 58 -10.61 -15.86 -6.06
CA ALA A 58 -11.92 -16.11 -6.67
C ALA A 58 -12.93 -16.75 -5.68
N LEU A 59 -12.47 -17.37 -4.60
CA LEU A 59 -13.32 -17.94 -3.55
C LEU A 59 -13.92 -16.87 -2.61
N GLY A 60 -13.37 -15.65 -2.58
CA GLY A 60 -13.85 -14.58 -1.71
C GLY A 60 -13.83 -14.97 -0.23
N GLU A 61 -14.98 -14.81 0.45
CA GLU A 61 -15.16 -15.13 1.88
C GLU A 61 -14.91 -16.60 2.23
N ALA A 62 -15.00 -17.52 1.26
CA ALA A 62 -14.67 -18.94 1.50
C ALA A 62 -13.16 -19.19 1.55
N GLY A 63 -12.34 -18.32 0.95
CA GLY A 63 -10.89 -18.47 0.86
C GLY A 63 -10.18 -18.62 2.21
N PRO A 64 -10.49 -17.80 3.24
CA PRO A 64 -9.93 -17.94 4.58
C PRO A 64 -10.29 -19.25 5.31
N HIS A 65 -11.35 -19.94 4.89
CA HIS A 65 -11.79 -21.21 5.48
C HIS A 65 -11.11 -22.42 4.84
N ASP A 66 -10.56 -22.27 3.64
CA ASP A 66 -9.84 -23.33 2.92
C ASP A 66 -8.39 -23.46 3.46
N PRO A 67 -7.96 -24.65 3.93
CA PRO A 67 -6.61 -24.86 4.44
C PRO A 67 -5.51 -24.70 3.39
N ASP A 68 -5.77 -25.07 2.13
CA ASP A 68 -4.80 -24.94 1.04
C ASP A 68 -4.61 -23.46 0.69
N CYS A 69 -5.68 -22.68 0.68
CA CYS A 69 -5.60 -21.24 0.49
C CYS A 69 -4.84 -20.52 1.60
N ARG A 70 -5.04 -20.92 2.86
CA ARG A 70 -4.27 -20.38 3.99
C ARG A 70 -2.77 -20.67 3.85
N ARG A 71 -2.41 -21.88 3.39
CA ARG A 71 -1.01 -22.25 3.14
C ARG A 71 -0.39 -21.41 2.02
N ALA A 72 -1.09 -21.26 0.89
CA ALA A 72 -0.61 -20.47 -0.25
C ALA A 72 -0.36 -19.00 0.14
N TRP A 73 -1.27 -18.40 0.92
CA TRP A 73 -1.09 -17.03 1.43
C TRP A 73 0.07 -16.88 2.42
N ALA A 74 0.29 -17.87 3.28
CA ALA A 74 1.41 -17.87 4.22
C ALA A 74 2.75 -17.95 3.47
N GLU A 75 2.85 -18.83 2.47
CA GLU A 75 4.05 -18.98 1.64
C GLU A 75 4.35 -17.71 0.85
N ASN A 76 3.33 -17.10 0.23
CA ASN A 76 3.47 -15.83 -0.49
C ASN A 76 4.05 -14.74 0.42
N ARG A 77 3.49 -14.60 1.63
CA ARG A 77 3.97 -13.64 2.63
C ARG A 77 5.42 -13.91 3.03
N GLN A 78 5.78 -15.17 3.23
CA GLN A 78 7.14 -15.55 3.57
C GLN A 78 8.13 -15.18 2.45
N ARG A 79 7.78 -15.42 1.18
CA ARG A 79 8.62 -15.04 0.02
C ARG A 79 8.84 -13.52 -0.03
N PHE A 80 7.79 -12.73 0.20
CA PHE A 80 7.89 -11.26 0.19
C PHE A 80 8.65 -10.70 1.40
N LEU A 81 8.57 -11.35 2.56
CA LEU A 81 9.20 -10.89 3.80
C LEU A 81 10.56 -11.54 4.07
N ALA A 82 11.02 -12.46 3.22
CA ALA A 82 12.27 -13.16 3.41
C ALA A 82 13.45 -12.17 3.47
N PRO A 83 14.42 -12.34 4.39
CA PRO A 83 15.66 -11.59 4.38
C PRO A 83 16.35 -11.74 3.01
N GLY A 84 16.60 -10.64 2.31
CA GLY A 84 17.15 -10.64 0.94
C GLY A 84 16.11 -10.59 -0.19
N ALA A 85 14.81 -10.62 0.12
CA ALA A 85 13.74 -10.40 -0.88
C ALA A 85 13.62 -8.92 -1.30
N ARG A 86 14.13 -8.00 -0.47
CA ARG A 86 14.28 -6.60 -0.87
C ARG A 86 15.49 -6.50 -1.78
N PRO A 87 15.38 -5.88 -2.97
CA PRO A 87 16.56 -5.44 -3.69
C PRO A 87 17.41 -4.65 -2.69
N THR A 88 18.67 -5.04 -2.51
CA THR A 88 19.67 -4.22 -1.83
C THR A 88 19.98 -3.02 -2.74
N GLU A 89 18.95 -2.25 -3.11
CA GLU A 89 19.10 -0.96 -3.73
C GLU A 89 19.69 -0.10 -2.62
N ARG A 90 21.01 0.02 -2.66
CA ARG A 90 21.77 0.86 -1.74
C ARG A 90 21.19 2.26 -1.90
N LEU A 91 20.41 2.72 -0.92
CA LEU A 91 19.91 4.09 -0.89
C LEU A 91 21.12 5.00 -1.16
N PRO A 92 21.07 5.92 -2.14
CA PRO A 92 22.19 6.81 -2.43
C PRO A 92 22.65 7.45 -1.12
N ASP A 93 23.97 7.43 -0.87
CA ASP A 93 24.53 8.06 0.32
C ASP A 93 24.03 9.51 0.35
N PRO A 94 23.40 9.97 1.45
CA PRO A 94 22.99 11.36 1.55
C PRO A 94 24.23 12.24 1.29
N PRO A 95 24.12 13.29 0.46
CA PRO A 95 25.27 14.14 0.18
C PRO A 95 25.86 14.63 1.50
N GLN A 96 27.14 14.35 1.72
CA GLN A 96 27.88 14.77 2.90
C GLN A 96 27.69 16.28 3.03
N ALA A 97 26.95 16.71 4.05
CA ALA A 97 26.83 18.13 4.36
C ALA A 97 28.25 18.69 4.56
N PRO A 98 28.60 19.84 3.96
CA PRO A 98 29.91 20.44 4.15
C PRO A 98 30.16 20.55 5.66
N ARG A 99 31.24 19.92 6.15
CA ARG A 99 31.74 20.20 7.49
C ARG A 99 32.03 21.70 7.53
N VAL A 100 31.13 22.46 8.12
CA VAL A 100 31.42 23.84 8.53
C VAL A 100 32.64 23.71 9.42
N LEU A 101 33.75 24.27 8.96
CA LEU A 101 34.96 24.41 9.73
C LEU A 101 34.56 25.27 10.94
N GLU A 102 34.19 24.62 12.04
CA GLU A 102 33.93 25.33 13.29
C GLU A 102 35.24 26.05 13.64
N PRO A 103 35.24 27.39 13.76
CA PRO A 103 36.46 28.13 14.00
C PRO A 103 37.00 27.77 15.38
N SER A 104 38.18 27.14 15.36
CA SER A 104 39.18 27.02 16.44
C SER A 104 38.85 27.76 17.74
N GLN A 105 38.53 27.03 18.80
CA GLN A 105 38.59 27.59 20.15
C GLN A 105 40.06 27.70 20.62
N PRO A 106 40.46 28.83 21.24
CA PRO A 106 41.84 29.10 21.63
C PRO A 106 42.25 28.34 22.90
N ALA A 107 43.55 28.05 22.96
CA ALA A 107 44.22 27.39 24.06
C ALA A 107 44.10 28.15 25.39
N ALA A 108 43.76 27.42 26.47
CA ALA A 108 44.17 27.71 27.83
C ALA A 108 44.95 26.47 28.30
N GLY A 109 46.27 26.51 28.51
CA GLY A 109 46.99 27.44 29.37
C GLY A 109 47.19 26.74 30.70
N ARG A 110 48.36 26.09 30.87
CA ARG A 110 48.77 25.28 32.01
C ARG A 110 49.10 26.13 33.23
#